data_AF-A0A087XZ13-F1
#
_entry.id   AF-A0A087XZ13-F1
#
_cell.length_a   1.000
_cell.length_b   1.000
_cell.length_c   1.000
_cell.angle_alpha   90.00
_cell.angle_beta   90.00
_cell.angle_gamma   90.00
#
_symmetry.space_group_name_H-M   'P 1'
#
loop_
_entity.id
_entity.type
_entity.pdbx_description
1 polymer ?
#
loop_
_entity_poly.entity_id
_entity_poly.type
_entity_poly.pdbx_seq_one_letter_code
_entity_poly.pdbx_strand_id
1 'polypeptide(L)'
;MCAAIYIVSTVTGYVLTSALLLKCPTLLHRRKRERFLSKHISHRGGAGENLENTMAAFKHAVDLGTDMLELDCHLTKDEQVVVSHDGNLKRLCGINANISDLTYAELPPYLCKLGVTFQRECFCEGGEDKRIPLLRDVFDAFPNTPINIDIKVNNDTLIKKVSELVVKYDREDLTVWGNSRNHIVKKCYKENPHIPVLFSFPRVLHLLGLFYTGLLPFMPLKEQFLEIPMPSLLTKLKDPSRLTRSQRLIAWLADT
;
A
#
# COMPACT_ATOMS: atom_id res chain seq x y z
N MET A 1 7.34 -42.98 -38.70
CA MET A 1 7.51 -41.51 -38.81
C MET A 1 7.08 -40.94 -37.48
N CYS A 2 8.04 -40.83 -36.58
CA CYS A 2 7.83 -41.11 -35.17
C CYS A 2 8.25 -39.90 -34.34
N ALA A 3 7.48 -39.58 -33.30
CA ALA A 3 7.76 -38.73 -32.13
C ALA A 3 8.73 -37.53 -32.29
N ALA A 4 9.96 -37.74 -32.72
CA ALA A 4 10.96 -36.72 -33.02
C ALA A 4 10.46 -35.57 -33.90
N ILE A 5 9.69 -35.84 -34.97
CA ILE A 5 9.15 -34.76 -35.84
C ILE A 5 8.16 -33.90 -35.06
N TYR A 6 7.27 -34.52 -34.28
CA TYR A 6 6.32 -33.79 -33.42
C TYR A 6 7.05 -32.97 -32.36
N ILE A 7 8.06 -33.55 -31.70
CA ILE A 7 8.87 -32.86 -30.69
C ILE A 7 9.57 -31.65 -31.32
N VAL A 8 10.27 -31.83 -32.45
CA VAL A 8 10.98 -30.75 -33.14
C VAL A 8 10.03 -29.65 -33.59
N SER A 9 8.87 -30.01 -34.17
CA SER A 9 7.87 -29.03 -34.61
C SER A 9 7.28 -28.23 -33.44
N THR A 10 6.94 -28.88 -32.33
CA THR A 10 6.39 -28.24 -31.13
C THR A 10 7.41 -27.33 -30.47
N VAL A 11 8.66 -27.79 -30.31
CA VAL A 11 9.75 -26.98 -29.74
C VAL A 11 10.06 -25.78 -30.64
N THR A 12 10.12 -25.97 -31.96
CA THR A 12 10.37 -24.88 -32.91
C THR A 12 9.23 -23.87 -32.87
N GLY A 13 7.97 -24.32 -32.86
CA GLY A 13 6.80 -23.46 -32.73
C GLY A 13 6.80 -22.68 -31.42
N TYR A 14 7.13 -23.33 -30.30
CA TYR A 14 7.27 -22.68 -28.99
C TYR A 14 8.36 -21.60 -29.00
N VAL A 15 9.55 -21.91 -29.53
CA VAL A 15 10.67 -20.96 -29.58
C VAL A 15 10.34 -19.76 -30.46
N LEU A 16 9.78 -19.98 -31.65
CA LEU A 16 9.39 -18.90 -32.57
C LEU A 16 8.29 -18.02 -31.98
N THR A 17 7.26 -18.63 -31.37
CA THR A 17 6.16 -17.90 -30.72
C THR A 17 6.67 -17.11 -29.52
N SER A 18 7.52 -17.71 -28.69
CA SER A 18 8.13 -17.03 -27.54
C SER A 18 9.01 -15.86 -27.98
N ALA A 19 9.83 -16.03 -29.03
CA ALA A 19 10.65 -14.96 -29.59
C ALA A 19 9.80 -13.82 -30.18
N LEU A 20 8.70 -14.15 -30.87
CA LEU A 20 7.75 -13.16 -31.39
C LEU A 20 7.08 -12.38 -30.26
N LEU A 21 6.57 -13.06 -29.22
CA LEU A 21 5.91 -12.42 -28.09
C LEU A 21 6.88 -11.60 -27.23
N LEU A 22 8.14 -12.01 -27.12
CA LEU A 22 9.19 -11.24 -26.44
C LEU A 22 9.52 -9.94 -27.21
N LYS A 23 9.58 -10.00 -28.55
CA LYS A 23 9.83 -8.81 -29.38
C LYS A 23 8.59 -7.91 -29.54
N CYS A 24 7.41 -8.51 -29.57
CA CYS A 24 6.13 -7.84 -29.82
C CYS A 24 5.12 -8.13 -28.69
N PRO A 25 5.40 -7.75 -27.43
CA PRO A 25 4.53 -8.06 -26.30
C PRO A 25 3.14 -7.41 -26.43
N THR A 26 3.03 -6.36 -27.26
CA THR A 26 1.77 -5.68 -27.55
C THR A 26 0.76 -6.52 -28.33
N LEU A 27 1.16 -7.67 -28.89
CA LEU A 27 0.25 -8.63 -29.52
C LEU A 27 -0.71 -9.26 -28.52
N LEU A 28 -0.26 -9.50 -27.28
CA LEU A 28 -1.08 -10.06 -26.20
C LEU A 28 -1.50 -9.02 -25.17
N HIS A 29 -0.67 -8.00 -24.93
CA HIS A 29 -0.87 -7.07 -23.84
C HIS A 29 -0.90 -5.63 -24.31
N ARG A 30 -2.00 -4.94 -24.04
CA ARG A 30 -2.04 -3.48 -24.20
C ARG A 30 -1.13 -2.85 -23.15
N ARG A 31 -0.29 -1.89 -23.57
CA ARG A 31 0.47 -1.05 -22.62
C ARG A 31 -0.52 -0.34 -21.70
N LYS A 32 -0.32 -0.49 -20.39
CA LYS A 32 -1.14 0.22 -19.40
C LYS A 32 -0.79 1.70 -19.42
N ARG A 33 -1.80 2.55 -19.25
CA ARG A 33 -1.58 3.99 -19.00
C ARG A 33 -1.18 4.14 -17.54
N GLU A 34 0.04 4.58 -17.31
CA GLU A 34 0.50 4.98 -15.98
C GLU A 34 -0.21 6.29 -15.62
N ARG A 35 -0.96 6.32 -14.51
CA ARG A 35 -1.68 7.52 -14.07
C ARG A 35 -0.74 8.52 -13.42
N PHE A 36 0.15 8.01 -12.58
CA PHE A 36 1.24 8.74 -11.96
C PHE A 36 2.39 7.77 -11.67
N LEU A 37 3.58 8.31 -11.46
CA LEU A 37 4.75 7.57 -11.00
C LEU A 37 4.97 7.87 -9.52
N SER A 38 5.18 6.84 -8.72
CA SER A 38 5.51 6.97 -7.31
C SER A 38 6.78 6.18 -7.02
N LYS A 39 7.85 6.89 -6.69
CA LYS A 39 9.12 6.30 -6.23
C LYS A 39 9.24 6.35 -4.72
N HIS A 40 8.65 7.35 -4.08
CA HIS A 40 8.66 7.53 -2.65
C HIS A 40 7.25 7.52 -2.07
N ILE A 41 7.01 6.61 -1.11
CA ILE A 41 5.73 6.43 -0.45
C ILE A 41 5.93 6.66 1.04
N SER A 42 5.26 7.66 1.60
CA SER A 42 5.32 7.94 3.03
C SER A 42 4.34 7.04 3.78
N HIS A 43 4.82 5.89 4.24
CA HIS A 43 4.07 4.92 5.03
C HIS A 43 3.49 5.57 6.31
N ARG A 44 2.16 5.55 6.41
CA ARG A 44 1.33 6.25 7.42
C ARG A 44 1.65 7.74 7.55
N GLY A 45 2.00 8.39 6.45
CA GLY A 45 2.42 9.79 6.42
C GLY A 45 3.82 10.05 6.99
N GLY A 46 4.69 9.04 7.08
CA GLY A 46 6.04 9.21 7.66
C GLY A 46 6.08 8.84 9.14
N ALA A 47 5.60 7.64 9.49
CA ALA A 47 5.55 7.12 10.87
C ALA A 47 6.89 7.00 11.61
N GLY A 48 8.03 7.28 10.95
CA GLY A 48 9.34 7.40 11.59
C GLY A 48 9.77 8.85 11.90
N GLU A 49 9.02 9.83 11.40
CA GLU A 49 9.35 11.26 11.45
C GLU A 49 8.34 12.04 12.31
N ASN A 50 7.10 11.58 12.36
CA ASN A 50 6.02 12.18 13.14
C ASN A 50 5.04 11.10 13.66
N LEU A 51 4.03 11.50 14.43
CA LEU A 51 2.97 10.57 14.85
C LEU A 51 2.23 10.03 13.63
N GLU A 52 2.27 8.71 13.44
CA GLU A 52 1.66 8.02 12.30
C GLU A 52 0.19 8.40 12.08
N ASN A 53 -0.26 8.47 10.82
CA ASN A 53 -1.66 8.71 10.47
C ASN A 53 -2.26 9.99 11.11
N THR A 54 -1.49 11.08 11.23
CA THR A 54 -1.96 12.40 11.65
C THR A 54 -1.89 13.42 10.51
N MET A 55 -2.63 14.52 10.60
CA MET A 55 -2.54 15.60 9.59
C MET A 55 -1.15 16.24 9.59
N ALA A 56 -0.53 16.35 10.76
CA ALA A 56 0.85 16.83 10.89
C ALA A 56 1.86 15.92 10.16
N ALA A 57 1.71 14.59 10.27
CA ALA A 57 2.55 13.65 9.54
C ALA A 57 2.34 13.77 8.02
N PHE A 58 1.09 13.75 7.55
CA PHE A 58 0.78 13.90 6.13
C PHE A 58 1.31 15.21 5.55
N LYS A 59 1.13 16.32 6.27
CA LYS A 59 1.65 17.62 5.86
C LYS A 59 3.17 17.61 5.76
N HIS A 60 3.85 17.08 6.78
CA HIS A 60 5.30 16.98 6.78
C HIS A 60 5.82 16.18 5.58
N ALA A 61 5.23 15.01 5.31
CA ALA A 61 5.59 14.17 4.19
C ALA A 61 5.40 14.86 2.83
N VAL A 62 4.31 15.61 2.66
CA VAL A 62 4.06 16.41 1.45
C VAL A 62 5.06 17.55 1.31
N ASP A 63 5.37 18.26 2.41
CA ASP A 63 6.36 19.35 2.42
C ASP A 63 7.77 18.85 2.06
N LEU A 64 8.09 17.58 2.36
CA LEU A 64 9.34 16.91 1.96
C LEU A 64 9.34 16.40 0.51
N GLY A 65 8.22 16.50 -0.21
CA GLY A 65 8.11 16.08 -1.61
C GLY A 65 7.86 14.58 -1.79
N THR A 66 7.09 13.95 -0.89
CA THR A 66 6.62 12.57 -1.11
C THR A 66 5.77 12.47 -2.37
N ASP A 67 5.89 11.36 -3.11
CA ASP A 67 5.10 11.14 -4.32
C ASP A 67 3.68 10.62 -3.98
N MET A 68 3.57 9.85 -2.89
CA MET A 68 2.32 9.25 -2.46
C MET A 68 2.28 9.09 -0.94
N LEU A 69 1.15 9.44 -0.32
CA LEU A 69 0.88 9.10 1.07
C LEU A 69 0.32 7.68 1.14
N GLU A 70 0.77 6.89 2.10
CA GLU A 70 0.06 5.66 2.47
C GLU A 70 -0.61 5.88 3.83
N LEU A 71 -1.83 5.35 3.95
CA LEU A 71 -2.63 5.47 5.16
C LEU A 71 -3.55 4.28 5.36
N ASP A 72 -4.01 4.12 6.59
CA ASP A 72 -4.79 2.98 7.05
C ASP A 72 -6.20 3.42 7.43
N CYS A 73 -7.24 2.72 6.99
CA CYS A 73 -8.62 3.08 7.30
C CYS A 73 -9.34 2.08 8.21
N HIS A 74 -10.14 2.64 9.13
CA HIS A 74 -11.16 1.94 9.93
C HIS A 74 -12.49 2.69 9.87
N LEU A 75 -13.52 2.07 10.45
CA LEU A 75 -14.87 2.63 10.54
C LEU A 75 -15.25 2.79 12.02
N THR A 76 -15.75 3.95 12.39
CA THR A 76 -16.37 4.20 13.70
C THR A 76 -17.77 3.60 13.77
N LYS A 77 -18.35 3.57 14.97
CA LYS A 77 -19.73 3.12 15.22
C LYS A 77 -20.79 3.93 14.45
N ASP A 78 -20.55 5.22 14.24
CA ASP A 78 -21.36 6.14 13.45
C ASP A 78 -20.94 6.22 11.98
N GLU A 79 -20.27 5.18 11.48
CA GLU A 79 -19.86 4.97 10.09
C GLU A 79 -18.99 6.09 9.49
N GLN A 80 -18.21 6.79 10.32
CA GLN A 80 -17.21 7.72 9.83
C GLN A 80 -15.92 6.94 9.49
N VAL A 81 -15.36 7.22 8.31
CA VAL A 81 -14.08 6.63 7.89
C VAL A 81 -12.95 7.41 8.54
N VAL A 82 -12.23 6.75 9.43
CA VAL A 82 -11.10 7.33 10.17
C VAL A 82 -9.78 6.73 9.72
N VAL A 83 -8.71 7.49 9.89
CA VAL A 83 -7.36 7.13 9.48
C VAL A 83 -6.55 6.69 10.69
N SER A 84 -6.30 5.40 10.82
CA SER A 84 -5.57 4.78 11.94
C SER A 84 -5.04 3.41 11.54
N HIS A 85 -3.84 3.06 11.99
CA HIS A 85 -3.31 1.72 11.74
C HIS A 85 -4.02 0.66 12.61
N ASP A 86 -4.09 0.93 13.92
CA ASP A 86 -4.64 -0.01 14.88
C ASP A 86 -6.15 0.16 14.96
N GLY A 87 -6.88 -0.95 14.99
CA GLY A 87 -8.32 -0.94 15.29
C GLY A 87 -8.61 -0.75 16.78
N ASN A 88 -7.63 -1.03 17.66
CA ASN A 88 -7.73 -0.84 19.10
C ASN A 88 -6.86 0.34 19.56
N LEU A 89 -7.42 1.18 20.42
CA LEU A 89 -6.85 2.46 20.83
C LEU A 89 -5.77 2.33 21.92
N LYS A 90 -5.45 1.12 22.39
CA LYS A 90 -4.54 0.92 23.53
C LYS A 90 -3.14 1.47 23.27
N ARG A 91 -2.58 1.25 22.07
CA ARG A 91 -1.25 1.77 21.72
C ARG A 91 -1.29 3.27 21.44
N LEU A 92 -2.27 3.71 20.68
CA LEU A 92 -2.34 5.08 20.15
C LEU A 92 -2.76 6.10 21.22
N CYS A 93 -3.70 5.71 22.09
CA CYS A 93 -4.39 6.62 23.02
C CYS A 93 -4.31 6.15 24.49
N GLY A 94 -3.77 4.97 24.76
CA GLY A 94 -3.72 4.40 26.12
C GLY A 94 -5.04 3.81 26.60
N ILE A 95 -6.09 3.78 25.77
CA ILE A 95 -7.43 3.31 26.12
C ILE A 95 -7.71 1.96 25.46
N ASN A 96 -8.11 0.95 26.23
CA ASN A 96 -8.46 -0.35 25.69
C ASN A 96 -9.91 -0.38 25.15
N ALA A 97 -10.12 0.25 24.01
CA ALA A 97 -11.39 0.25 23.27
C ALA A 97 -11.12 0.12 21.76
N ASN A 98 -12.06 -0.44 21.00
CA ASN A 98 -11.93 -0.50 19.54
C ASN A 98 -12.61 0.71 18.89
N ILE A 99 -12.05 1.16 17.77
CA ILE A 99 -12.62 2.25 16.95
C ILE A 99 -14.06 1.93 16.52
N SER A 100 -14.34 0.66 16.19
CA SER A 100 -15.68 0.21 15.78
C SER A 100 -16.75 0.33 16.86
N ASP A 101 -16.35 0.47 18.12
CA ASP A 101 -17.26 0.50 19.27
C ASP A 101 -17.61 1.94 19.70
N LEU A 102 -16.94 2.95 19.12
CA LEU A 102 -17.03 4.36 19.47
C LEU A 102 -17.50 5.20 18.27
N THR A 103 -18.26 6.26 18.53
CA THR A 103 -18.53 7.32 17.55
C THR A 103 -17.29 8.18 17.34
N TYR A 104 -17.21 8.91 16.22
CA TYR A 104 -16.06 9.78 15.97
C TYR A 104 -15.84 10.82 17.07
N ALA A 105 -16.92 11.38 17.63
CA ALA A 105 -16.85 12.37 18.71
C ALA A 105 -16.31 11.80 20.03
N GLU A 106 -16.39 10.48 20.22
CA GLU A 106 -15.88 9.78 21.40
C GLU A 106 -14.41 9.37 21.26
N LEU A 107 -13.81 9.53 20.07
CA LEU A 107 -12.42 9.13 19.86
C LEU A 107 -11.45 9.99 20.67
N PRO A 108 -10.59 9.36 21.50
CA PRO A 108 -9.60 10.07 22.30
C PRO A 108 -8.45 10.59 21.41
N PRO A 109 -7.71 11.62 21.88
CA PRO A 109 -6.49 12.02 21.21
C PRO A 109 -5.38 10.97 21.38
N TYR A 110 -4.40 11.01 20.49
CA TYR A 110 -3.16 10.27 20.60
C TYR A 110 -2.35 10.68 21.83
N LEU A 111 -1.52 9.74 22.28
CA LEU A 111 -0.42 10.01 23.19
C LEU A 111 0.63 10.88 22.49
N CYS A 112 1.34 11.71 23.26
CA CYS A 112 2.40 12.57 22.72
C CYS A 112 3.62 11.78 22.21
N LYS A 113 3.71 10.49 22.54
CA LYS A 113 4.82 9.62 22.16
C LYS A 113 4.30 8.26 21.75
N LEU A 114 4.63 7.85 20.53
CA LEU A 114 4.23 6.56 19.97
C LEU A 114 5.45 5.76 19.56
N GLY A 115 5.41 4.45 19.79
CA GLY A 115 6.43 3.53 19.30
C GLY A 115 6.24 3.25 17.81
N VAL A 116 7.32 3.30 17.05
CA VAL A 116 7.34 3.02 15.60
C VAL A 116 7.20 1.52 15.38
N THR A 117 6.11 1.06 14.75
CA THR A 117 5.75 -0.37 14.73
C THR A 117 6.73 -1.27 13.94
N PHE A 118 7.48 -0.67 13.02
CA PHE A 118 8.45 -1.35 12.16
C PHE A 118 9.90 -1.16 12.61
N GLN A 119 10.16 -0.44 13.71
CA GLN A 119 11.52 -0.19 14.18
C GLN A 119 11.64 -0.41 15.70
N ARG A 120 12.66 -1.15 16.13
CA ARG A 120 12.82 -1.50 17.55
C ARG A 120 13.37 -0.33 18.35
N GLU A 121 12.82 -0.13 19.55
CA GLU A 121 13.24 0.92 20.49
C GLU A 121 13.19 2.35 19.91
N CYS A 122 12.42 2.54 18.83
CA CYS A 122 12.24 3.82 18.17
C CYS A 122 10.87 4.39 18.53
N PHE A 123 10.84 5.69 18.82
CA PHE A 123 9.64 6.41 19.20
C PHE A 123 9.60 7.73 18.47
N CYS A 124 8.42 8.11 18.00
CA CYS A 124 8.16 9.45 17.50
C CYS A 124 7.43 10.24 18.58
N GLU A 125 7.84 11.48 18.75
CA GLU A 125 7.18 12.44 19.62
C GLU A 125 6.41 13.43 18.74
N GLY A 126 5.13 13.62 19.05
CA GLY A 126 4.25 14.49 18.30
C GLY A 126 4.11 15.87 18.91
N GLY A 127 3.85 16.84 18.05
CA GLY A 127 3.43 18.19 18.44
C GLY A 127 1.97 18.25 18.90
N GLU A 128 1.29 19.34 18.53
CA GLU A 128 -0.07 19.62 18.99
C GLU A 128 -1.15 18.75 18.32
N ASP A 129 -0.91 18.29 17.09
CA ASP A 129 -1.87 17.45 16.37
C ASP A 129 -1.87 16.02 16.90
N LYS A 130 -2.92 15.72 17.67
CA LYS A 130 -3.13 14.42 18.32
C LYS A 130 -4.49 13.83 17.97
N ARG A 131 -5.18 14.33 16.94
CA ARG A 131 -6.49 13.79 16.58
C ARG A 131 -6.34 12.66 15.56
N ILE A 132 -7.20 11.66 15.68
CA ILE A 132 -7.40 10.66 14.62
C ILE A 132 -8.12 11.37 13.46
N PRO A 133 -7.51 11.52 12.27
CA PRO A 133 -8.13 12.24 11.17
C PRO A 133 -9.30 11.46 10.57
N LEU A 134 -10.28 12.18 10.02
CA LEU A 134 -11.23 11.61 9.07
C LEU A 134 -10.58 11.54 7.69
N LEU A 135 -10.90 10.50 6.92
CA LEU A 135 -10.38 10.37 5.56
C LEU A 135 -10.80 11.55 4.67
N ARG A 136 -12.00 12.09 4.87
CA ARG A 136 -12.49 13.26 4.14
C ARG A 136 -11.61 14.50 4.39
N ASP A 137 -11.17 14.69 5.63
CA ASP A 137 -10.33 15.84 6.02
C ASP A 137 -8.94 15.71 5.39
N VAL A 138 -8.41 14.48 5.25
CA VAL A 138 -7.18 14.20 4.50
C VAL A 138 -7.37 14.53 3.02
N PHE A 139 -8.50 14.15 2.42
CA PHE A 139 -8.77 14.47 1.01
C PHE A 139 -8.91 15.97 0.75
N ASP A 140 -9.58 16.70 1.66
CA ASP A 140 -9.72 18.16 1.59
C ASP A 140 -8.34 18.86 1.67
N ALA A 141 -7.46 18.39 2.54
CA ALA A 141 -6.13 18.99 2.73
C ALA A 141 -5.15 18.65 1.60
N PHE A 142 -5.28 17.45 1.00
CA PHE A 142 -4.36 16.93 -0.01
C PHE A 142 -5.11 16.49 -1.28
N PRO A 143 -5.72 17.43 -2.03
CA PRO A 143 -6.57 17.11 -3.17
C PRO A 143 -5.77 16.54 -4.35
N ASN A 144 -4.52 16.97 -4.52
CA ASN A 144 -3.68 16.60 -5.66
C ASN A 144 -2.61 15.55 -5.33
N THR A 145 -2.49 15.15 -4.07
CA THR A 145 -1.48 14.17 -3.64
C THR A 145 -2.03 12.76 -3.84
N PRO A 146 -1.33 11.86 -4.55
CA PRO A 146 -1.69 10.45 -4.60
C PRO A 146 -1.77 9.82 -3.20
N ILE A 147 -2.75 8.96 -2.98
CA ILE A 147 -2.96 8.27 -1.70
C ILE A 147 -3.17 6.77 -1.93
N ASN A 148 -2.33 5.97 -1.28
CA ASN A 148 -2.56 4.55 -1.08
C ASN A 148 -3.38 4.32 0.20
N ILE A 149 -4.54 3.66 0.09
CA ILE A 149 -5.46 3.38 1.19
C ILE A 149 -5.46 1.89 1.50
N ASP A 150 -5.00 1.54 2.70
CA ASP A 150 -5.09 0.17 3.23
C ASP A 150 -6.33 -0.04 4.10
N ILE A 151 -7.17 -1.01 3.70
CA ILE A 151 -8.37 -1.43 4.42
C ILE A 151 -8.00 -2.52 5.43
N LYS A 152 -7.73 -2.13 6.69
CA LYS A 152 -7.20 -3.07 7.70
C LYS A 152 -8.15 -4.18 8.14
N VAL A 153 -9.46 -3.96 7.98
CA VAL A 153 -10.50 -4.89 8.41
C VAL A 153 -11.32 -5.37 7.21
N ASN A 154 -11.65 -6.66 7.18
CA ASN A 154 -12.52 -7.22 6.14
C ASN A 154 -13.98 -6.78 6.40
N ASN A 155 -14.30 -5.55 6.05
CA ASN A 155 -15.60 -4.91 6.28
C ASN A 155 -16.11 -4.27 4.98
N ASP A 156 -17.20 -4.80 4.44
CA ASP A 156 -17.77 -4.35 3.16
C ASP A 156 -18.33 -2.93 3.25
N THR A 157 -18.88 -2.52 4.41
CA THR A 157 -19.34 -1.14 4.64
C THR A 157 -18.17 -0.16 4.58
N LEU A 158 -17.03 -0.49 5.19
CA LEU A 158 -15.84 0.36 5.12
C LEU A 158 -15.34 0.53 3.69
N ILE A 159 -15.24 -0.57 2.93
CA ILE A 159 -14.81 -0.55 1.52
C ILE A 159 -15.75 0.36 0.70
N LYS A 160 -17.06 0.20 0.88
CA LYS A 160 -18.07 1.01 0.21
C LYS A 160 -17.95 2.49 0.57
N LYS A 161 -17.86 2.84 1.85
CA LYS A 161 -17.74 4.24 2.31
C LYS A 161 -16.46 4.91 1.79
N VAL A 162 -15.35 4.18 1.74
CA VAL A 162 -14.10 4.70 1.14
C VAL A 162 -14.29 4.93 -0.35
N SER A 163 -14.88 3.96 -1.08
CA SER A 163 -15.20 4.12 -2.51
C SER A 163 -16.09 5.34 -2.77
N GLU A 164 -17.15 5.51 -1.99
CA GLU A 164 -18.05 6.67 -2.07
C GLU A 164 -17.31 7.99 -1.85
N LEU A 165 -16.38 8.05 -0.88
CA LEU A 165 -15.53 9.23 -0.66
C LEU A 165 -14.58 9.47 -1.84
N VAL A 166 -13.94 8.43 -2.38
CA VAL A 166 -13.02 8.57 -3.52
C VAL A 166 -13.75 9.11 -4.75
N VAL A 167 -14.97 8.62 -5.02
CA VAL A 167 -15.82 9.12 -6.12
C VAL A 167 -16.28 10.55 -5.84
N LYS A 168 -16.73 10.85 -4.61
CA LYS A 168 -17.19 12.19 -4.22
C LYS A 168 -16.11 13.27 -4.43
N TYR A 169 -14.85 12.91 -4.20
CA TYR A 169 -13.71 13.81 -4.33
C TYR A 169 -13.03 13.75 -5.71
N ASP A 170 -13.62 13.04 -6.69
CA ASP A 170 -13.10 12.91 -8.06
C ASP A 170 -11.62 12.48 -8.13
N ARG A 171 -11.25 11.52 -7.27
CA ARG A 171 -9.84 11.14 -7.07
C ARG A 171 -9.52 9.67 -7.34
N GLU A 172 -10.36 8.98 -8.12
CA GLU A 172 -10.12 7.59 -8.54
C GLU A 172 -8.76 7.43 -9.25
N ASP A 173 -8.31 8.46 -9.96
CA ASP A 173 -7.04 8.50 -10.68
C ASP A 173 -5.82 8.73 -9.76
N LEU A 174 -6.04 9.21 -8.54
CA LEU A 174 -5.02 9.55 -7.52
C LEU A 174 -5.14 8.68 -6.26
N THR A 175 -5.92 7.60 -6.31
CA THR A 175 -6.08 6.69 -5.17
C THR A 175 -5.70 5.27 -5.58
N VAL A 176 -5.08 4.54 -4.66
CA VAL A 176 -4.67 3.14 -4.84
C VAL A 176 -5.19 2.31 -3.68
N TRP A 177 -5.67 1.10 -3.97
CA TRP A 177 -6.01 0.12 -2.94
C TRP A 177 -4.78 -0.65 -2.45
N GLY A 178 -4.43 -0.49 -1.17
CA GLY A 178 -3.14 -0.89 -0.58
C GLY A 178 -3.04 -2.27 0.04
N ASN A 179 -4.10 -3.06 0.04
CA ASN A 179 -4.17 -4.18 0.98
C ASN A 179 -3.24 -5.36 0.66
N SER A 180 -2.56 -5.89 1.68
CA SER A 180 -1.69 -7.07 1.54
C SER A 180 -2.44 -8.41 1.41
N ARG A 181 -3.71 -8.48 1.85
CA ARG A 181 -4.55 -9.68 1.80
C ARG A 181 -5.38 -9.72 0.52
N ASN A 182 -5.08 -10.71 -0.32
CA ASN A 182 -5.72 -10.89 -1.63
C ASN A 182 -7.27 -10.91 -1.61
N HIS A 183 -7.91 -11.40 -0.53
CA HIS A 183 -9.37 -11.42 -0.45
C HIS A 183 -9.97 -10.02 -0.26
N ILE A 184 -9.32 -9.13 0.50
CA ILE A 184 -9.77 -7.74 0.69
C ILE A 184 -9.54 -6.95 -0.59
N VAL A 185 -8.37 -7.09 -1.23
CA VAL A 185 -8.07 -6.47 -2.53
C VAL A 185 -9.14 -6.82 -3.57
N LYS A 186 -9.55 -8.09 -3.65
CA LYS A 186 -10.61 -8.53 -4.56
C LYS A 186 -11.96 -7.85 -4.27
N LYS A 187 -12.31 -7.64 -3.00
CA LYS A 187 -13.53 -6.93 -2.60
C LYS A 187 -13.43 -5.44 -2.97
N CYS A 188 -12.31 -4.79 -2.67
CA CYS A 188 -12.05 -3.40 -3.03
C CYS A 188 -12.14 -3.17 -4.55
N TYR A 189 -11.50 -4.03 -5.34
CA TYR A 189 -11.55 -3.95 -6.80
C TYR A 189 -12.96 -4.26 -7.36
N LYS A 190 -13.71 -5.14 -6.71
CA LYS A 190 -15.10 -5.43 -7.10
C LYS A 190 -16.01 -4.23 -6.82
N GLU A 191 -15.80 -3.55 -5.70
CA GLU A 191 -16.55 -2.34 -5.34
C GLU A 191 -16.28 -1.21 -6.31
N ASN A 192 -15.00 -0.94 -6.60
CA ASN A 192 -14.63 0.08 -7.58
C ASN A 192 -13.41 -0.36 -8.41
N PRO A 193 -13.62 -0.82 -9.66
CA PRO A 193 -12.55 -1.26 -10.54
C PRO A 193 -11.78 -0.11 -11.22
N HIS A 194 -12.24 1.14 -11.09
CA HIS A 194 -11.53 2.30 -11.62
C HIS A 194 -10.37 2.72 -10.71
N ILE A 195 -10.37 2.31 -9.44
CA ILE A 195 -9.26 2.53 -8.52
C ILE A 195 -8.22 1.42 -8.72
N PRO A 196 -6.96 1.75 -9.05
CA PRO A 196 -5.89 0.76 -9.21
C PRO A 196 -5.59 0.02 -7.90
N VAL A 197 -5.06 -1.20 -8.05
CA VAL A 197 -4.70 -2.08 -6.92
C VAL A 197 -3.21 -2.39 -6.93
N LEU A 198 -2.66 -2.61 -5.73
CA LEU A 198 -1.31 -3.13 -5.55
C LEU A 198 -1.20 -4.62 -5.88
N PHE A 199 0.01 -5.07 -6.19
CA PHE A 199 0.36 -6.49 -6.15
C PHE A 199 0.38 -7.02 -4.71
N SER A 200 -0.53 -7.95 -4.39
CA SER A 200 -0.42 -8.71 -3.14
C SER A 200 0.72 -9.73 -3.20
N PHE A 201 1.31 -10.06 -2.06
CA PHE A 201 2.43 -11.01 -2.01
C PHE A 201 2.14 -12.39 -2.65
N PRO A 202 0.99 -13.06 -2.37
CA PRO A 202 0.66 -14.31 -3.04
C PRO A 202 0.51 -14.17 -4.57
N ARG A 203 0.07 -12.99 -5.02
CA ARG A 203 -0.04 -12.68 -6.44
C ARG A 203 1.34 -12.57 -7.08
N VAL A 204 2.30 -11.90 -6.44
CA VAL A 204 3.69 -11.84 -6.91
C VAL A 204 4.28 -13.24 -7.06
N LEU A 205 4.15 -14.10 -6.04
CA LEU A 205 4.65 -15.48 -6.11
C LEU A 205 4.03 -16.28 -7.26
N HIS A 206 2.71 -16.13 -7.47
CA HIS A 206 2.03 -16.79 -8.59
C HIS A 206 2.55 -16.29 -9.94
N LEU A 207 2.74 -14.97 -10.11
CA LEU A 207 3.27 -14.39 -11.34
C LEU A 207 4.71 -14.84 -11.61
N LEU A 208 5.54 -14.99 -10.57
CA LEU A 208 6.88 -15.56 -10.70
C LEU A 208 6.82 -17.03 -11.16
N GLY A 209 5.94 -17.85 -10.61
CA GLY A 209 5.74 -19.22 -11.08
C GLY A 209 5.31 -19.29 -12.56
N LEU A 210 4.39 -18.40 -12.96
CA LEU A 210 3.96 -18.26 -14.35
C LEU A 210 5.08 -17.76 -15.27
N PHE A 211 5.96 -16.88 -14.76
CA PHE A 211 7.12 -16.41 -15.49
C PHE A 211 8.08 -17.57 -15.80
N TYR A 212 8.47 -18.34 -14.79
CA TYR A 212 9.40 -19.47 -14.97
C TYR A 212 8.81 -20.63 -15.78
N THR A 213 7.49 -20.77 -15.82
CA THR A 213 6.80 -21.77 -16.67
C THR A 213 6.51 -21.26 -18.09
N GLY A 214 6.76 -19.97 -18.38
CA GLY A 214 6.45 -19.37 -19.68
C GLY A 214 4.96 -19.08 -19.91
N LEU A 215 4.12 -19.20 -18.87
CA LEU A 215 2.67 -19.00 -18.94
C LEU A 215 2.23 -17.57 -18.59
N LEU A 216 3.14 -16.72 -18.11
CA LEU A 216 2.86 -15.33 -17.75
C LEU A 216 2.16 -14.52 -18.85
N PRO A 217 2.51 -14.64 -20.16
CA PRO A 217 1.86 -13.86 -21.22
C PRO A 217 0.35 -14.14 -21.39
N PHE A 218 -0.17 -15.24 -20.82
CA PHE A 218 -1.58 -15.60 -20.91
C PHE A 218 -2.39 -15.15 -19.69
N MET A 219 -1.74 -14.48 -18.74
CA MET A 219 -2.34 -14.10 -17.47
C MET A 219 -2.64 -12.60 -17.43
N PRO A 220 -3.90 -12.19 -17.18
CA PRO A 220 -4.24 -10.78 -17.09
C PRO A 220 -3.62 -10.18 -15.83
N LEU A 221 -2.86 -9.10 -16.01
CA LEU A 221 -2.33 -8.27 -14.94
C LEU A 221 -3.33 -7.14 -14.70
N LYS A 222 -3.97 -7.09 -13.54
CA LYS A 222 -4.89 -6.00 -13.18
C LYS A 222 -4.17 -4.93 -12.37
N GLU A 223 -3.28 -5.39 -11.52
CA GLU A 223 -2.41 -4.63 -10.64
C GLU A 223 -1.53 -3.65 -11.41
N GLN A 224 -1.39 -2.43 -10.89
CA GLN A 224 -0.63 -1.35 -11.54
C GLN A 224 0.61 -0.94 -10.75
N PHE A 225 0.59 -1.14 -9.44
CA PHE A 225 1.63 -0.67 -8.53
C PHE A 225 2.20 -1.86 -7.74
N LEU A 226 3.52 -1.89 -7.60
CA LEU A 226 4.24 -2.85 -6.76
C LEU A 226 4.93 -2.07 -5.65
N GLU A 227 4.54 -2.35 -4.40
CA GLU A 227 5.22 -1.80 -3.24
C GLU A 227 6.22 -2.82 -2.72
N ILE A 228 7.49 -2.42 -2.71
CA ILE A 228 8.56 -3.21 -2.15
C ILE A 228 8.95 -2.53 -0.85
N PRO A 229 8.64 -3.12 0.33
CA PRO A 229 9.10 -2.54 1.58
C PRO A 229 10.62 -2.53 1.60
N MET A 230 11.21 -1.46 2.13
CA MET A 230 12.67 -1.38 2.29
C MET A 230 13.17 -2.56 3.12
N PRO A 231 14.21 -3.30 2.66
CA PRO A 231 14.75 -4.45 3.38
C PRO A 231 15.13 -4.16 4.84
N SER A 232 15.57 -2.94 5.16
CA SER A 232 15.83 -2.52 6.54
C SER A 232 14.61 -2.61 7.48
N LEU A 233 13.39 -2.46 6.96
CA LEU A 233 12.15 -2.59 7.73
C LEU A 233 11.91 -4.04 8.16
N LEU A 234 12.30 -5.02 7.33
CA LEU A 234 12.15 -6.45 7.63
C LEU A 234 13.06 -6.89 8.77
N THR A 235 14.22 -6.25 8.89
CA THR A 235 15.21 -6.57 9.93
C THR A 235 14.90 -5.86 11.26
N LYS A 236 13.88 -4.98 11.30
CA LYS A 236 13.47 -4.17 12.47
C LYS A 236 14.68 -3.64 13.23
N LEU A 237 15.59 -3.01 12.49
CA LEU A 237 16.83 -2.48 13.05
C LEU A 237 16.53 -1.52 14.21
N LYS A 238 17.52 -1.30 15.06
CA LYS A 238 17.42 -0.26 16.10
C LYS A 238 17.30 1.11 15.44
N ASP A 239 16.85 2.10 16.22
CA ASP A 239 16.89 3.52 15.87
C ASP A 239 18.19 3.89 15.11
N PRO A 240 18.13 4.61 13.98
CA PRO A 240 19.31 4.88 13.15
C PRO A 240 20.41 5.64 13.92
N SER A 241 20.02 6.46 14.89
CA SER A 241 20.93 7.17 15.79
C SER A 241 21.75 6.22 16.67
N ARG A 242 21.21 5.03 16.96
CA ARG A 242 21.83 3.97 17.80
C ARG A 242 22.55 2.90 17.00
N LEU A 243 22.48 2.94 15.66
CA LEU A 243 23.20 1.99 14.80
C LEU A 243 24.70 2.31 14.76
N THR A 244 25.52 1.25 14.74
CA THR A 244 26.96 1.37 14.47
C THR A 244 27.19 1.82 13.02
N ARG A 245 28.39 2.34 12.71
CA ARG A 245 28.75 2.71 11.32
C ARG A 245 28.61 1.55 10.33
N SER A 246 28.97 0.33 10.75
CA SER A 246 28.81 -0.86 9.90
C SER A 246 27.35 -1.22 9.66
N GLN A 247 26.50 -1.11 10.68
CA GLN A 247 25.06 -1.34 10.53
C GLN A 247 24.40 -0.30 9.63
N ARG A 248 24.81 0.97 9.72
CA ARG A 248 24.32 2.03 8.81
C ARG A 248 24.73 1.77 7.37
N LEU A 249 25.97 1.32 7.14
CA LEU A 249 26.43 0.96 5.80
C LEU A 249 25.66 -0.23 5.23
N ILE A 250 25.39 -1.27 6.04
CA ILE A 250 24.59 -2.43 5.63
C ILE A 250 23.15 -2.00 5.30
N ALA A 251 22.54 -1.17 6.15
CA ALA A 251 21.19 -0.66 5.89
C ALA A 251 21.15 0.18 4.60
N TRP A 252 22.13 1.06 4.40
CA TRP A 252 22.24 1.86 3.18
C TRP A 252 22.38 0.97 1.94
N LEU A 253 23.32 0.01 1.95
CA LEU A 253 23.50 -0.95 0.85
C LEU A 253 22.26 -1.81 0.58
N ALA A 254 21.42 -2.05 1.58
CA ALA A 254 20.21 -2.84 1.45
C ALA A 254 19.02 -2.03 0.90
N ASP A 255 19.02 -0.71 1.09
CA ASP A 255 17.90 0.17 0.75
C ASP A 255 18.16 1.10 -0.46
N THR A 256 19.40 1.19 -0.97
CA THR A 256 19.76 1.82 -2.27
C THR A 256 19.75 0.84 -3.43
#